data_AF-K8EW00-F1
#
_entry.id   AF-K8EW00-F1
#
_cell.length_a   1.000
_cell.length_b   1.000
_cell.length_c   1.000
_cell.angle_alpha   90.00
_cell.angle_beta   90.00
_cell.angle_gamma   90.00
#
_symmetry.space_group_name_H-M   'P 1'
#
loop_
_entity.id
_entity.type
_entity.pdbx_description
1 polymer ?
#
loop_
_entity_poly.entity_id
_entity_poly.type
_entity_poly.pdbx_seq_one_letter_code
_entity_poly.pdbx_strand_id
1 'polypeptide(L)'
;MNSLRSAISRLFDRIHFGLLRKKYIDDEHRIASEDFIKWLLKKSVLNLYPAAPYERKATAIEILSCARNVTSSPQGEGIDNGYARILSEELLQSEAATRVLLNASLDSWDRLRKSAFDMLSALPSPLPGVETGAELRKHLTWAKSMILSPMIKESDAAALQVRLWIKKYVFELKWSFTLVPEVSVSVPEKLTDAQSPPVFSLLDILNDFIEAQVQLASIDVLAACKKSLAHGPLLLARYDCFFSTTQNSLGEDTM
;
A
#
# COMPACT_ATOMS: atom_id res chain seq x y z
N MET A 1 14.22 12.14 15.62
CA MET A 1 13.02 11.40 15.14
C MET A 1 12.77 10.07 15.90
N ASN A 2 13.79 9.29 16.29
CA ASN A 2 13.57 8.06 17.07
C ASN A 2 12.84 8.30 18.41
N SER A 3 13.06 9.45 19.05
CA SER A 3 12.34 9.86 20.26
C SER A 3 10.83 10.06 20.02
N LEU A 4 10.44 10.67 18.90
CA LEU A 4 9.02 10.93 18.57
C LEU A 4 8.27 9.62 18.30
N ARG A 5 8.81 8.75 17.44
CA ARG A 5 8.20 7.45 17.16
C ARG A 5 8.07 6.59 18.41
N SER A 6 9.10 6.59 19.27
CA SER A 6 9.04 5.87 20.56
C SER A 6 7.98 6.47 21.49
N ALA A 7 7.87 7.80 21.57
CA ALA A 7 6.85 8.46 22.38
C ALA A 7 5.43 8.17 21.87
N ILE A 8 5.21 8.23 20.55
CA ILE A 8 3.92 7.91 19.92
C ILE A 8 3.57 6.43 20.17
N SER A 9 4.51 5.50 19.97
CA SER A 9 4.28 4.08 20.26
C SER A 9 3.89 3.88 21.72
N ARG A 10 4.65 4.44 22.67
CA ARG A 10 4.34 4.34 24.11
C ARG A 10 2.97 4.93 24.45
N LEU A 11 2.56 6.00 23.77
CA LEU A 11 1.22 6.57 23.93
C LEU A 11 0.16 5.55 23.51
N PHE A 12 0.27 4.99 22.30
CA PHE A 12 -0.66 3.97 21.80
C PHE A 12 -0.64 2.70 22.66
N ASP A 13 0.53 2.24 23.08
CA ASP A 13 0.68 1.09 23.98
C ASP A 13 -0.01 1.37 25.33
N ARG A 14 0.22 2.54 25.94
CA ARG A 14 -0.43 2.91 27.20
C ARG A 14 -1.94 3.02 27.06
N ILE A 15 -2.44 3.52 25.93
CA ILE A 15 -3.88 3.59 25.71
C ILE A 15 -4.45 2.18 25.50
N HIS A 16 -3.80 1.37 24.67
CA HIS A 16 -4.25 0.00 24.39
C HIS A 16 -4.22 -0.88 25.65
N PHE A 17 -3.11 -0.89 26.38
CA PHE A 17 -2.95 -1.70 27.60
C PHE A 17 -3.64 -1.08 28.82
N GLY A 18 -3.62 0.24 28.95
CA GLY A 18 -4.11 0.96 30.11
C GLY A 18 -5.61 1.18 30.08
N LEU A 19 -6.16 1.68 28.96
CA LEU A 19 -7.55 2.16 28.85
C LEU A 19 -8.55 1.10 28.38
N LEU A 20 -8.11 0.04 27.70
CA LEU A 20 -8.99 -0.97 27.10
C LEU A 20 -8.91 -2.35 27.76
N ARG A 21 -7.88 -2.61 28.58
CA ARG A 21 -7.83 -3.81 29.40
C ARG A 21 -8.73 -3.58 30.63
N LYS A 22 -9.94 -4.13 30.58
CA LYS A 22 -11.11 -4.04 31.51
C LYS A 22 -10.88 -3.99 33.03
N LYS A 23 -9.66 -4.05 33.55
CA LYS A 23 -9.41 -4.35 34.97
C LYS A 23 -9.58 -3.16 35.93
N TYR A 24 -9.55 -1.90 35.48
CA TYR A 24 -9.52 -0.73 36.39
C TYR A 24 -10.15 0.59 35.90
N ILE A 25 -10.97 0.60 34.84
CA ILE A 25 -11.42 1.87 34.21
C ILE A 25 -12.92 1.91 34.00
N ASP A 26 -13.54 3.02 34.39
CA ASP A 26 -14.95 3.31 34.21
C ASP A 26 -15.31 3.39 32.71
N ASP A 27 -16.52 2.97 32.35
CA ASP A 27 -16.99 2.97 30.95
C ASP A 27 -16.92 4.36 30.29
N GLU A 28 -17.08 5.45 31.06
CA GLU A 28 -16.96 6.82 30.58
C GLU A 28 -15.55 7.15 30.06
N HIS A 29 -14.52 6.75 30.81
CA HIS A 29 -13.12 6.94 30.43
C HIS A 29 -12.75 6.12 29.19
N ARG A 30 -13.33 4.92 29.06
CA ARG A 30 -13.16 4.08 27.87
C ARG A 30 -13.72 4.78 26.62
N ILE A 31 -14.95 5.29 26.71
CA ILE A 31 -15.61 6.01 25.60
C ILE A 31 -14.82 7.26 25.22
N ALA A 32 -14.43 8.10 26.19
CA ALA A 32 -13.66 9.31 25.93
C ALA A 32 -12.31 9.00 25.25
N SER A 33 -11.67 7.89 25.63
CA SER A 33 -10.42 7.43 25.01
C SER A 33 -10.63 7.00 23.57
N GLU A 34 -11.68 6.21 23.30
CA GLU A 34 -12.06 5.80 21.95
C GLU A 34 -12.35 7.03 21.05
N ASP A 35 -13.09 8.01 21.55
CA ASP A 35 -13.42 9.24 20.83
C ASP A 35 -12.18 10.10 20.54
N PHE A 36 -11.28 10.24 21.51
CA PHE A 36 -10.02 10.93 21.31
C PHE A 36 -9.18 10.29 20.20
N ILE A 37 -9.13 8.96 20.16
CA ILE A 37 -8.37 8.24 19.14
C ILE A 37 -9.04 8.34 17.77
N LYS A 38 -10.36 8.17 17.70
CA LYS A 38 -11.11 8.41 16.46
C LYS A 38 -10.81 9.80 15.91
N TRP A 39 -10.85 10.82 16.76
CA TRP A 39 -10.51 12.18 16.40
C TRP A 39 -9.06 12.30 15.91
N LEU A 40 -8.09 11.77 16.66
CA LEU A 40 -6.66 11.87 16.35
C LEU A 40 -6.32 11.21 15.01
N LEU A 41 -6.82 10.01 14.78
CA LEU A 41 -6.57 9.26 13.56
C LEU A 41 -7.27 9.93 12.37
N LYS A 42 -8.52 10.38 12.53
CA LYS A 42 -9.24 11.13 11.49
C LYS A 42 -8.50 12.41 11.10
N LYS A 43 -8.00 13.17 12.08
CA LYS A 43 -7.17 14.35 11.83
C LYS A 43 -5.84 13.99 11.17
N SER A 44 -5.25 12.84 11.50
CA SER A 44 -4.02 12.35 10.86
C SER A 44 -4.26 12.04 9.38
N VAL A 45 -5.35 11.35 9.02
CA VAL A 45 -5.72 11.13 7.61
C VAL A 45 -5.95 12.46 6.88
N LEU A 46 -6.67 13.40 7.49
CA LEU A 46 -6.91 14.72 6.89
C LEU A 46 -5.63 15.53 6.66
N ASN A 47 -4.56 15.29 7.44
CA ASN A 47 -3.27 15.95 7.30
C ASN A 47 -2.42 15.43 6.13
N LEU A 48 -2.84 14.34 5.47
CA LEU A 48 -2.17 13.75 4.31
C LEU A 48 -2.65 14.32 2.96
N TYR A 49 -3.35 15.45 2.96
CA TYR A 49 -3.84 16.09 1.74
C TYR A 49 -2.70 16.45 0.76
N PRO A 50 -2.98 16.52 -0.56
CA PRO A 50 -1.99 16.91 -1.56
C PRO A 50 -1.36 18.28 -1.23
N ALA A 51 -0.05 18.43 -1.46
CA ALA A 51 0.72 19.63 -1.13
C ALA A 51 0.84 20.02 0.36
N ALA A 52 0.36 19.20 1.31
CA ALA A 52 0.68 19.43 2.72
C ALA A 52 2.21 19.42 2.97
N PRO A 53 2.73 20.26 3.89
CA PRO A 53 4.16 20.27 4.24
C PRO A 53 4.66 18.90 4.66
N TYR A 54 5.92 18.60 4.37
CA TYR A 54 6.53 17.29 4.65
C TYR A 54 6.38 16.89 6.11
N GLU A 55 6.68 17.80 7.05
CA GLU A 55 6.64 17.54 8.49
C GLU A 55 5.23 17.16 8.96
N ARG A 56 4.21 17.78 8.35
CA ARG A 56 2.80 17.49 8.64
C ARG A 56 2.42 16.09 8.15
N LYS A 57 2.78 15.76 6.91
CA LYS A 57 2.54 14.42 6.36
C LYS A 57 3.32 13.35 7.10
N ALA A 58 4.58 13.61 7.44
CA ALA A 58 5.46 12.69 8.13
C ALA A 58 4.96 12.39 9.54
N THR A 59 4.53 13.41 10.28
CA THR A 59 3.95 13.20 11.62
C THR A 59 2.64 12.43 11.53
N ALA A 60 1.76 12.81 10.61
CA ALA A 60 0.48 12.13 10.41
C ALA A 60 0.65 10.65 10.04
N ILE A 61 1.54 10.34 9.10
CA ILE A 61 1.80 8.98 8.65
C ILE A 61 2.46 8.13 9.75
N GLU A 62 3.32 8.73 10.57
CA GLU A 62 3.93 8.08 11.73
C GLU A 62 2.88 7.72 12.79
N ILE A 63 1.95 8.63 13.09
CA ILE A 63 0.84 8.38 14.02
C ILE A 63 0.00 7.19 13.53
N LEU A 64 -0.43 7.21 12.27
CA LEU A 64 -1.22 6.14 11.67
C LEU A 64 -0.48 4.78 11.68
N SER A 65 0.82 4.80 11.36
CA SER A 65 1.66 3.59 11.37
C SER A 65 1.82 3.02 12.77
N CYS A 66 2.02 3.86 13.79
CA CYS A 66 2.12 3.41 15.18
C CYS A 66 0.80 2.81 15.66
N ALA A 67 -0.32 3.48 15.38
CA ALA A 67 -1.64 3.01 15.76
C ALA A 67 -1.94 1.61 15.19
N ARG A 68 -1.62 1.39 13.90
CA ARG A 68 -1.74 0.08 13.26
C ARG A 68 -0.86 -0.98 13.92
N ASN A 69 0.41 -0.67 14.20
CA ASN A 69 1.34 -1.65 14.75
C ASN A 69 0.90 -2.16 16.14
N VAL A 70 0.27 -1.30 16.95
CA VAL A 70 -0.27 -1.71 18.25
C VAL A 70 -1.44 -2.68 18.09
N THR A 71 -2.28 -2.51 17.06
CA THR A 71 -3.41 -3.43 16.79
C THR A 71 -3.00 -4.79 16.23
N SER A 72 -1.82 -4.90 15.62
CA SER A 72 -1.33 -6.16 15.02
C SER A 72 -0.47 -7.00 15.98
N SER A 73 -0.35 -6.61 17.25
CA SER A 73 0.49 -7.31 18.23
C SER A 73 -0.15 -8.62 18.71
N PRO A 74 0.56 -9.77 18.67
CA PRO A 74 0.05 -11.08 19.09
C PRO A 74 -0.29 -11.18 20.59
N GLN A 75 0.06 -10.15 21.38
CA GLN A 75 -0.28 -10.08 22.81
C GLN A 75 -1.78 -9.82 23.08
N GLY A 76 -2.60 -9.70 22.02
CA GLY A 76 -4.03 -9.41 22.06
C GLY A 76 -4.96 -10.59 21.74
N GLU A 77 -4.49 -11.84 21.76
CA GLU A 77 -5.37 -13.01 21.60
C GLU A 77 -6.40 -13.08 22.74
N GLY A 78 -7.68 -12.89 22.41
CA GLY A 78 -8.81 -13.17 23.30
C GLY A 78 -9.49 -11.97 23.98
N ILE A 79 -9.14 -10.72 23.63
CA ILE A 79 -9.86 -9.53 24.12
C ILE A 79 -10.44 -8.78 22.94
N ASP A 80 -11.76 -8.56 22.97
CA ASP A 80 -12.51 -7.79 21.98
C ASP A 80 -11.86 -6.41 21.77
N ASN A 81 -11.13 -6.28 20.67
CA ASN A 81 -10.30 -5.13 20.37
C ASN A 81 -11.17 -4.04 19.73
N GLY A 82 -12.04 -3.40 20.52
CA GLY A 82 -12.76 -2.20 20.09
C GLY A 82 -11.83 -1.18 19.40
N TYR A 83 -10.56 -1.14 19.82
CA TYR A 83 -9.49 -0.37 19.17
C TYR A 83 -9.12 -0.77 17.75
N ALA A 84 -8.95 -2.09 17.52
CA ALA A 84 -8.62 -2.60 16.20
C ALA A 84 -9.78 -2.32 15.25
N ARG A 85 -11.02 -2.49 15.72
CA ARG A 85 -12.24 -2.15 14.98
C ARG A 85 -12.28 -0.68 14.55
N ILE A 86 -11.97 0.25 15.47
CA ILE A 86 -11.92 1.70 15.19
C ILE A 86 -10.87 2.03 14.12
N LEU A 87 -9.71 1.38 14.17
CA LEU A 87 -8.63 1.58 13.22
C LEU A 87 -8.91 0.96 11.85
N SER A 88 -9.47 -0.25 11.82
CA SER A 88 -9.69 -1.01 10.59
C SER A 88 -10.99 -0.63 9.91
N GLU A 89 -12.14 -0.73 10.57
CA GLU A 89 -13.46 -0.71 9.91
C GLU A 89 -13.98 0.70 9.62
N GLU A 90 -13.73 1.67 10.51
CA GLU A 90 -14.37 2.99 10.40
C GLU A 90 -13.52 4.04 9.67
N LEU A 91 -12.20 3.93 9.68
CA LEU A 91 -11.33 5.01 9.21
C LEU A 91 -10.46 4.63 8.02
N LEU A 92 -9.64 3.57 8.16
CA LEU A 92 -8.68 3.20 7.12
C LEU A 92 -9.30 2.40 5.97
N GLN A 93 -10.48 1.80 6.18
CA GLN A 93 -11.28 1.13 5.14
C GLN A 93 -12.24 2.07 4.39
N SER A 94 -12.13 3.40 4.58
CA SER A 94 -12.91 4.35 3.77
C SER A 94 -12.23 4.64 2.43
N GLU A 95 -13.02 4.79 1.35
CA GLU A 95 -12.51 5.24 0.03
C GLU A 95 -11.69 6.53 0.16
N ALA A 96 -12.14 7.48 1.00
CA ALA A 96 -11.45 8.73 1.21
C ALA A 96 -10.04 8.51 1.80
N ALA A 97 -9.89 7.62 2.79
CA ALA A 97 -8.59 7.28 3.36
C ALA A 97 -7.70 6.56 2.33
N THR A 98 -8.25 5.58 1.60
CA THR A 98 -7.52 4.89 0.51
C THR A 98 -6.98 5.89 -0.51
N ARG A 99 -7.81 6.81 -0.98
CA ARG A 99 -7.41 7.84 -1.97
C ARG A 99 -6.30 8.74 -1.44
N VAL A 100 -6.40 9.17 -0.18
CA VAL A 100 -5.37 10.01 0.45
C VAL A 100 -4.05 9.25 0.59
N LEU A 101 -4.11 7.98 0.98
CA LEU A 101 -2.94 7.11 1.09
C LEU A 101 -2.32 6.79 -0.27
N LEU A 102 -3.13 6.55 -1.31
CA LEU A 102 -2.65 6.38 -2.67
C LEU A 102 -1.90 7.62 -3.16
N ASN A 103 -2.40 8.82 -2.87
CA ASN A 103 -1.68 10.05 -3.16
C ASN A 103 -0.39 10.19 -2.35
N ALA A 104 -0.39 9.79 -1.08
CA ALA A 104 0.82 9.78 -0.25
C ALA A 104 1.86 8.76 -0.74
N SER A 105 1.43 7.63 -1.34
CA SER A 105 2.34 6.66 -1.98
C SER A 105 3.05 7.22 -3.21
N LEU A 106 2.57 8.35 -3.74
CA LEU A 106 3.12 9.05 -4.90
C LEU A 106 3.94 10.28 -4.53
N ASP A 107 4.18 10.51 -3.23
CA ASP A 107 4.87 11.69 -2.75
C ASP A 107 6.36 11.71 -3.19
N SER A 108 6.95 12.89 -3.33
CA SER A 108 8.38 13.05 -3.64
C SER A 108 9.32 12.48 -2.59
N TRP A 109 8.86 12.26 -1.36
CA TRP A 109 9.67 11.78 -0.24
C TRP A 109 9.54 10.27 -0.01
N ASP A 110 10.64 9.54 -0.16
CA ASP A 110 10.68 8.07 -0.08
C ASP A 110 10.08 7.49 1.20
N ARG A 111 10.33 8.14 2.34
CA ARG A 111 9.82 7.68 3.63
C ARG A 111 8.30 7.75 3.71
N LEU A 112 7.69 8.80 3.14
CA LEU A 112 6.25 8.92 3.05
C LEU A 112 5.69 7.85 2.11
N ARG A 113 6.30 7.69 0.93
CA ARG A 113 5.89 6.68 -0.06
C ARG A 113 5.87 5.28 0.53
N LYS A 114 6.96 4.87 1.18
CA LYS A 114 7.10 3.55 1.82
C LYS A 114 6.07 3.35 2.93
N SER A 115 5.90 4.35 3.80
CA SER A 115 4.92 4.23 4.91
C SER A 115 3.49 4.14 4.38
N ALA A 116 3.15 4.89 3.32
CA ALA A 116 1.85 4.81 2.67
C ALA A 116 1.63 3.45 1.99
N PHE A 117 2.64 2.95 1.26
CA PHE A 117 2.64 1.62 0.67
C PHE A 117 2.42 0.54 1.72
N ASP A 118 3.13 0.60 2.85
CA ASP A 118 2.99 -0.37 3.93
C ASP A 118 1.59 -0.36 4.53
N MET A 119 0.99 0.83 4.71
CA MET A 119 -0.38 0.96 5.20
C MET A 119 -1.39 0.39 4.23
N LEU A 120 -1.34 0.78 2.95
CA LEU A 120 -2.21 0.24 1.90
C LEU A 120 -2.06 -1.28 1.76
N SER A 121 -0.83 -1.77 1.84
CA SER A 121 -0.49 -3.19 1.83
C SER A 121 -1.16 -4.00 2.95
N ALA A 122 -1.45 -3.38 4.09
CA ALA A 122 -2.06 -4.03 5.25
C ALA A 122 -3.60 -3.99 5.23
N LEU A 123 -4.21 -3.17 4.37
CA LEU A 123 -5.66 -3.12 4.21
C LEU A 123 -6.19 -4.41 3.56
N PRO A 124 -7.44 -4.81 3.83
CA PRO A 124 -8.06 -5.93 3.12
C PRO A 124 -8.13 -5.64 1.61
N SER A 125 -8.10 -6.71 0.81
CA SER A 125 -8.36 -6.65 -0.63
C SER A 125 -9.83 -6.99 -0.92
N PRO A 126 -10.47 -6.32 -1.89
CA PRO A 126 -9.99 -5.19 -2.67
C PRO A 126 -9.89 -3.90 -1.83
N LEU A 127 -9.05 -2.95 -2.29
CA LEU A 127 -8.96 -1.66 -1.64
C LEU A 127 -10.25 -0.85 -1.85
N PRO A 128 -10.74 -0.12 -0.83
CA PRO A 128 -11.94 0.72 -0.95
C PRO A 128 -11.80 1.78 -2.05
N GLY A 129 -12.76 1.85 -2.97
CA GLY A 129 -12.76 2.68 -4.17
C GLY A 129 -12.07 2.08 -5.40
N VAL A 130 -11.56 0.85 -5.27
CA VAL A 130 -10.92 0.09 -6.35
C VAL A 130 -11.39 -1.37 -6.27
N GLU A 131 -12.70 -1.56 -6.18
CA GLU A 131 -13.35 -2.87 -6.07
C GLU A 131 -13.56 -3.53 -7.43
N THR A 132 -13.57 -2.76 -8.51
CA THR A 132 -13.86 -3.24 -9.86
C THR A 132 -12.64 -3.24 -10.78
N GLY A 133 -12.64 -4.14 -11.77
CA GLY A 133 -11.61 -4.16 -12.81
C GLY A 133 -11.53 -2.85 -13.61
N ALA A 134 -12.63 -2.11 -13.73
CA ALA A 134 -12.67 -0.82 -14.41
C ALA A 134 -11.94 0.28 -13.63
N GLU A 135 -12.07 0.31 -12.31
CA GLU A 135 -11.33 1.24 -11.44
C GLU A 135 -9.85 0.91 -11.43
N LEU A 136 -9.49 -0.36 -11.28
CA LEU A 136 -8.09 -0.79 -11.33
C LEU A 136 -7.46 -0.42 -12.69
N ARG A 137 -8.18 -0.60 -13.79
CA ARG A 137 -7.71 -0.21 -15.13
C ARG A 137 -7.38 1.28 -15.23
N LYS A 138 -8.19 2.16 -14.64
CA LYS A 138 -7.90 3.61 -14.61
C LYS A 138 -6.58 3.89 -13.88
N HIS A 139 -6.38 3.27 -12.72
CA HIS A 139 -5.15 3.40 -11.94
C HIS A 139 -3.92 2.85 -12.68
N LEU A 140 -4.02 1.68 -13.30
CA LEU A 140 -2.95 1.08 -14.10
C LEU A 140 -2.62 1.90 -15.35
N THR A 141 -3.62 2.49 -16.00
CA THR A 141 -3.42 3.36 -17.17
C THR A 141 -2.62 4.61 -16.79
N TRP A 142 -2.98 5.23 -15.67
CA TRP A 142 -2.22 6.35 -15.13
C TRP A 142 -0.82 5.91 -14.70
N ALA A 143 -0.69 4.81 -13.97
CA ALA A 143 0.60 4.30 -13.49
C ALA A 143 1.55 3.97 -14.65
N LYS A 144 1.04 3.39 -15.75
CA LYS A 144 1.81 3.17 -16.99
C LYS A 144 2.40 4.48 -17.53
N SER A 145 1.62 5.56 -17.60
CA SER A 145 2.15 6.86 -18.06
C SER A 145 3.25 7.41 -17.16
N MET A 146 3.13 7.19 -15.84
CA MET A 146 4.10 7.68 -14.87
C MET A 146 5.38 6.84 -14.82
N ILE A 147 5.27 5.51 -14.98
CA ILE A 147 6.43 4.63 -15.13
C ILE A 147 7.30 5.06 -16.31
N LEU A 148 6.67 5.49 -17.41
CA LEU A 148 7.35 5.98 -18.61
C LEU A 148 7.76 7.46 -18.51
N SER A 149 7.59 8.10 -17.35
CA SER A 149 8.05 9.47 -17.15
C SER A 149 9.58 9.53 -17.14
N PRO A 150 10.20 10.55 -17.77
CA PRO A 150 11.64 10.81 -17.64
C PRO A 150 12.03 11.23 -16.22
N MET A 151 11.07 11.63 -15.38
CA MET A 151 11.36 11.99 -13.99
C MET A 151 11.53 10.74 -13.13
N ILE A 152 12.73 10.56 -12.58
CA ILE A 152 13.09 9.40 -11.74
C ILE A 152 12.13 9.25 -10.56
N LYS A 153 11.74 10.35 -9.90
CA LYS A 153 10.84 10.30 -8.74
C LYS A 153 9.43 9.83 -9.12
N GLU A 154 8.96 10.20 -10.30
CA GLU A 154 7.64 9.82 -10.79
C GLU A 154 7.61 8.34 -11.19
N SER A 155 8.61 7.90 -11.95
CA SER A 155 8.73 6.50 -12.36
C SER A 155 8.94 5.57 -11.15
N ASP A 156 9.74 5.97 -10.17
CA ASP A 156 9.94 5.21 -8.92
C ASP A 156 8.66 5.11 -8.09
N ALA A 157 7.94 6.22 -7.91
CA ALA A 157 6.67 6.24 -7.20
C ALA A 157 5.60 5.36 -7.87
N ALA A 158 5.50 5.44 -9.19
CA ALA A 158 4.56 4.64 -9.96
C ALA A 158 4.92 3.15 -9.95
N ALA A 159 6.20 2.80 -10.01
CA ALA A 159 6.66 1.42 -9.88
C ALA A 159 6.26 0.82 -8.53
N LEU A 160 6.45 1.56 -7.43
CA LEU A 160 6.01 1.14 -6.10
C LEU A 160 4.48 0.96 -6.01
N GLN A 161 3.70 1.81 -6.72
CA GLN A 161 2.25 1.69 -6.75
C GLN A 161 1.78 0.51 -7.61
N VAL A 162 2.44 0.22 -8.74
CA VAL A 162 2.14 -1.01 -9.53
C VAL A 162 2.45 -2.26 -8.73
N ARG A 163 3.53 -2.27 -7.94
CA ARG A 163 3.79 -3.34 -6.98
C ARG A 163 2.66 -3.53 -5.96
N LEU A 164 2.04 -2.45 -5.48
CA LEU A 164 0.87 -2.54 -4.61
C LEU A 164 -0.29 -3.22 -5.34
N TRP A 165 -0.55 -2.84 -6.59
CA TRP A 165 -1.60 -3.45 -7.42
C TRP A 165 -1.35 -4.93 -7.66
N ILE A 166 -0.12 -5.32 -7.97
CA ILE A 166 0.30 -6.72 -8.13
C ILE A 166 -0.01 -7.49 -6.83
N LYS A 167 0.47 -6.99 -5.69
CA LYS A 167 0.21 -7.63 -4.40
C LYS A 167 -1.28 -7.80 -4.12
N LYS A 168 -2.06 -6.73 -4.23
CA LYS A 168 -3.47 -6.70 -3.84
C LYS A 168 -4.39 -7.44 -4.82
N TYR A 169 -4.13 -7.36 -6.11
CA TYR A 169 -5.07 -7.86 -7.11
C TYR A 169 -4.58 -9.15 -7.76
N VAL A 170 -3.28 -9.29 -8.03
CA VAL A 170 -2.74 -10.51 -8.67
C VAL A 170 -2.49 -11.60 -7.63
N PHE A 171 -1.79 -11.28 -6.53
CA PHE A 171 -1.47 -12.29 -5.52
C PHE A 171 -2.67 -12.64 -4.62
N GLU A 172 -3.34 -11.63 -4.06
CA GLU A 172 -4.44 -11.82 -3.11
C GLU A 172 -5.78 -12.17 -3.80
N LEU A 173 -6.15 -11.49 -4.90
CA LEU A 173 -7.45 -11.69 -5.57
C LEU A 173 -7.40 -12.55 -6.85
N LYS A 174 -6.21 -12.95 -7.32
CA LYS A 174 -6.00 -13.71 -8.57
C LYS A 174 -6.53 -13.03 -9.84
N TRP A 175 -6.58 -11.70 -9.84
CA TRP A 175 -6.84 -10.93 -11.06
C TRP A 175 -5.61 -10.98 -11.95
N SER A 176 -5.81 -10.79 -13.25
CA SER A 176 -4.72 -10.61 -14.20
C SER A 176 -4.87 -9.28 -14.93
N PHE A 177 -3.76 -8.64 -15.25
CA PHE A 177 -3.77 -7.42 -16.03
C PHE A 177 -2.56 -7.35 -16.94
N THR A 178 -2.69 -6.60 -18.03
CA THR A 178 -1.58 -6.28 -18.95
C THR A 178 -1.30 -4.78 -18.87
N LEU A 179 -0.05 -4.39 -19.02
CA LEU A 179 0.33 -2.96 -19.16
C LEU A 179 0.56 -2.58 -20.63
N VAL A 180 0.91 -3.54 -21.47
CA VAL A 180 1.29 -3.37 -22.87
C VAL A 180 0.56 -4.42 -23.72
N PRO A 181 0.17 -4.12 -24.97
CA PRO A 181 0.22 -2.82 -25.64
C PRO A 181 -0.79 -1.82 -25.04
N GLU A 182 -1.94 -2.32 -24.61
CA GLU A 182 -2.99 -1.57 -23.90
C GLU A 182 -3.21 -2.12 -22.50
N VAL A 183 -3.70 -1.26 -21.60
CA VAL A 183 -3.99 -1.68 -20.23
C VAL A 183 -5.30 -2.44 -20.20
N SER A 184 -5.22 -3.72 -19.85
CA SER A 184 -6.37 -4.61 -19.69
C SER A 184 -6.40 -5.21 -18.29
N VAL A 185 -7.59 -5.48 -17.77
CA VAL A 185 -7.80 -6.13 -16.47
C VAL A 185 -8.84 -7.21 -16.67
N SER A 186 -8.52 -8.43 -16.21
CA SER A 186 -9.39 -9.60 -16.19
C SER A 186 -9.64 -10.00 -14.74
N VAL A 187 -10.92 -10.13 -14.41
CA VAL A 187 -11.38 -10.53 -13.07
C VAL A 187 -11.83 -11.99 -13.16
N PRO A 188 -11.33 -12.89 -12.29
CA PRO A 188 -11.72 -14.29 -12.32
C PRO A 188 -13.20 -14.43 -11.93
N GLU A 189 -13.99 -15.15 -12.74
CA GLU A 189 -15.38 -15.46 -12.40
C GLU A 189 -15.49 -16.44 -11.22
N LYS A 190 -14.49 -17.32 -11.06
CA LYS A 190 -14.35 -18.27 -9.95
C LYS A 190 -12.87 -18.46 -9.59
N LEU A 191 -12.59 -18.47 -8.29
CA LEU A 191 -11.27 -18.83 -7.75
C LEU A 191 -11.09 -20.35 -7.90
N THR A 192 -10.24 -20.77 -8.83
CA THR A 192 -9.86 -22.18 -8.99
C THR A 192 -8.36 -22.34 -8.71
N ASP A 193 -7.99 -23.39 -7.97
CA ASP A 193 -6.59 -23.69 -7.63
C ASP A 193 -5.72 -24.06 -8.85
N ALA A 194 -6.33 -24.25 -10.02
CA ALA A 194 -5.66 -24.62 -11.27
C ALA A 194 -5.05 -23.42 -12.02
N GLN A 195 -5.14 -22.20 -11.51
CA GLN A 195 -4.56 -21.02 -12.15
C GLN A 195 -3.03 -21.03 -12.06
N SER A 196 -2.37 -20.52 -13.09
CA SER A 196 -0.92 -20.35 -13.08
C SER A 196 -0.49 -19.54 -11.86
N PRO A 197 0.65 -19.89 -11.22
CA PRO A 197 1.15 -19.13 -10.10
C PRO A 197 1.26 -17.63 -10.44
N PRO A 198 0.81 -16.72 -9.54
CA PRO A 198 0.86 -15.26 -9.75
C PRO A 198 2.23 -14.73 -10.17
N VAL A 199 3.30 -15.46 -9.81
CA VAL A 199 4.69 -15.16 -10.18
C VAL A 199 4.91 -15.19 -11.69
N PHE A 200 4.29 -16.12 -12.42
CA PHE A 200 4.44 -16.17 -13.87
C PHE A 200 3.75 -14.99 -14.54
N SER A 201 2.52 -14.65 -14.11
CA SER A 201 1.82 -13.46 -14.59
C SER A 201 2.60 -12.18 -14.33
N LEU A 202 3.28 -12.08 -13.19
CA LEU A 202 4.19 -10.98 -12.89
C LEU A 202 5.37 -10.93 -13.88
N LEU A 203 6.04 -12.06 -14.11
CA LEU A 203 7.17 -12.14 -15.03
C LEU A 203 6.75 -11.79 -16.47
N ASP A 204 5.58 -12.25 -16.90
CA ASP A 204 5.01 -11.92 -18.21
C ASP A 204 4.77 -10.40 -18.32
N ILE A 205 4.13 -9.77 -17.33
CA ILE A 205 3.90 -8.32 -17.30
C ILE A 205 5.23 -7.55 -17.40
N LEU A 206 6.26 -7.98 -16.66
CA LEU A 206 7.57 -7.34 -16.67
C LEU A 206 8.28 -7.51 -18.01
N ASN A 207 8.29 -8.73 -18.53
CA ASN A 207 8.95 -9.07 -19.78
C ASN A 207 8.31 -8.33 -20.96
N ASP A 208 6.98 -8.38 -21.08
CA ASP A 208 6.23 -7.68 -22.12
C ASP A 208 6.47 -6.17 -22.08
N PHE A 209 6.54 -5.60 -20.87
CA PHE A 209 6.74 -4.16 -20.72
C PHE A 209 8.17 -3.73 -21.08
N ILE A 210 9.18 -4.50 -20.66
CA ILE A 210 10.58 -4.26 -21.03
C ILE A 210 10.77 -4.45 -22.54
N GLU A 211 10.27 -5.55 -23.09
CA GLU A 211 10.38 -5.88 -24.50
C GLU A 211 9.77 -4.79 -25.37
N ALA A 212 8.59 -4.27 -25.02
CA ALA A 212 7.99 -3.18 -25.78
C ALA A 212 8.80 -1.87 -25.75
N GLN A 213 9.54 -1.59 -24.67
CA GLN A 213 10.46 -0.44 -24.67
C GLN A 213 11.71 -0.71 -25.50
N VAL A 214 12.22 -1.94 -25.52
CA VAL A 214 13.34 -2.34 -26.38
C VAL A 214 12.94 -2.28 -27.86
N GLN A 215 11.76 -2.77 -28.21
CA GLN A 215 11.21 -2.69 -29.56
C GLN A 215 10.97 -1.24 -29.99
N LEU A 216 10.48 -0.38 -29.10
CA LEU A 216 10.35 1.05 -29.39
C LEU A 216 11.73 1.68 -29.64
N ALA A 217 12.73 1.35 -28.82
CA ALA A 217 14.09 1.88 -28.96
C ALA A 217 14.80 1.39 -30.22
N SER A 218 14.52 0.17 -30.69
CA SER A 218 15.11 -0.35 -31.93
C SER A 218 14.56 0.34 -33.18
N ILE A 219 13.31 0.83 -33.13
CA ILE A 219 12.66 1.57 -34.22
C ILE A 219 12.97 3.07 -34.15
N ASP A 220 12.80 3.68 -32.97
CA ASP A 220 12.98 5.11 -32.75
C ASP A 220 13.56 5.38 -31.34
N VAL A 221 14.89 5.41 -31.27
CA VAL A 221 15.63 5.71 -30.04
C VAL A 221 15.20 7.04 -29.43
N LEU A 222 14.90 8.06 -30.24
CA LEU A 222 14.55 9.39 -29.73
C LEU A 222 13.17 9.40 -29.08
N ALA A 223 12.20 8.72 -29.69
CA ALA A 223 10.88 8.50 -29.08
C ALA A 223 10.98 7.68 -27.78
N ALA A 224 11.85 6.68 -27.74
CA ALA A 224 12.08 5.87 -26.55
C ALA A 224 12.77 6.69 -25.43
N CYS A 225 13.76 7.54 -25.75
CA CYS A 225 14.40 8.44 -24.79
C CYS A 225 13.42 9.43 -24.13
N LYS A 226 12.42 9.92 -24.87
CA LYS A 226 11.35 10.77 -24.31
C LYS A 226 10.52 10.05 -23.24
N LYS A 227 10.51 8.71 -23.26
CA LYS A 227 9.81 7.83 -22.31
C LYS A 227 10.75 7.15 -21.30
N SER A 228 11.96 7.70 -21.10
CA SER A 228 12.96 7.13 -20.20
C SER A 228 13.49 5.75 -20.62
N LEU A 229 13.41 5.40 -21.92
CA LEU A 229 13.77 4.09 -22.47
C LEU A 229 13.07 2.96 -21.68
N ALA A 230 13.84 2.16 -20.95
CA ALA A 230 13.34 1.06 -20.11
C ALA A 230 13.54 1.30 -18.60
N HIS A 231 13.93 2.51 -18.18
CA HIS A 231 14.24 2.79 -16.77
C HIS A 231 13.06 2.46 -15.84
N GLY A 232 11.86 2.92 -16.17
CA GLY A 232 10.65 2.64 -15.39
C GLY A 232 10.33 1.14 -15.27
N PRO A 233 10.20 0.41 -16.40
CA PRO A 233 10.00 -1.04 -16.36
C PRO A 233 11.09 -1.80 -15.58
N LEU A 234 12.36 -1.39 -15.68
CA LEU A 234 13.46 -1.98 -14.90
C LEU A 234 13.35 -1.67 -13.40
N LEU A 235 12.89 -0.48 -13.01
CA LEU A 235 12.59 -0.15 -11.62
C LEU A 235 11.47 -1.01 -11.05
N LEU A 236 10.42 -1.26 -11.84
CA LEU A 236 9.33 -2.16 -11.44
C LEU A 236 9.86 -3.58 -11.21
N ALA A 237 10.65 -4.12 -12.15
CA ALA A 237 11.29 -5.42 -11.99
C ALA A 237 12.16 -5.49 -10.73
N ARG A 238 12.92 -4.42 -10.43
CA ARG A 238 13.71 -4.32 -9.20
C ARG A 238 12.84 -4.42 -7.94
N TYR A 239 11.68 -3.76 -7.90
CA TYR A 239 10.81 -3.78 -6.73
C TYR A 239 10.18 -5.16 -6.47
N ASP A 240 9.90 -5.91 -7.53
CA ASP A 240 9.15 -7.17 -7.44
C ASP A 240 10.04 -8.41 -7.29
N CYS A 241 11.27 -8.40 -7.81
CA CYS A 241 12.24 -9.47 -7.58
C CYS A 241 12.57 -9.71 -6.10
N PHE A 242 12.32 -8.73 -5.21
CA PHE A 242 12.47 -8.91 -3.76
C PHE A 242 11.27 -9.56 -3.07
N PHE A 243 10.13 -9.73 -3.75
CA PHE A 243 8.92 -10.33 -3.17
C PHE A 243 9.08 -11.83 -2.92
N SER A 244 9.80 -12.54 -3.80
CA SER A 244 10.05 -13.99 -3.70
C SER A 244 10.94 -14.35 -2.50
N THR A 245 11.91 -13.51 -2.15
CA THR A 245 12.80 -13.75 -1.00
C THR A 245 12.10 -13.67 0.36
N THR A 246 11.05 -12.85 0.49
CA THR A 246 10.37 -12.65 1.79
C THR A 246 9.26 -13.65 2.10
N GLN A 247 8.76 -14.40 1.11
CA GLN A 247 7.83 -15.50 1.41
C GLN A 247 8.55 -16.81 1.77
N ASN A 248 9.77 -17.03 1.27
CA ASN A 248 10.55 -18.22 1.64
C ASN A 248 11.03 -18.20 3.10
N SER A 249 11.12 -17.03 3.76
CA SER A 249 11.51 -16.95 5.18
C SER A 249 10.35 -17.21 6.16
N LEU A 250 9.13 -17.49 5.68
CA LEU A 250 7.97 -17.83 6.51
C LEU A 250 7.51 -19.29 6.34
N GLY A 251 8.28 -20.10 5.59
CA GLY A 251 7.94 -21.50 5.27
C GLY A 251 8.90 -22.56 5.82
N GLU A 252 9.98 -22.20 6.53
CA GLU A 252 10.97 -23.17 7.03
C GLU A 252 10.84 -23.53 8.52
N ASP A 253 9.89 -22.96 9.27
CA ASP A 253 9.70 -23.26 10.71
C ASP A 253 8.59 -24.31 10.98
N THR A 254 8.39 -25.26 10.07
CA THR A 254 7.65 -26.50 10.37
C THR A 254 8.32 -27.71 9.73
N MET A 255 9.42 -28.17 10.34
CA MET A 255 9.78 -29.58 10.48
C MET A 255 10.40 -29.81 11.85
#